data_AF-A0A2M9HMS1-F1
#
_entry.id   AF-A0A2M9HMS1-F1
#
_cell.length_a   1.000
_cell.length_b   1.000
_cell.length_c   1.000
_cell.angle_alpha   90.00
_cell.angle_beta   90.00
_cell.angle_gamma   90.00
#
_symmetry.space_group_name_H-M   'P 1'
#
loop_
_entity.id
_entity.type
_entity.pdbx_description
1 polymer ?
#
loop_
_entity_poly.entity_id
_entity_poly.type
_entity_poly.pdbx_seq_one_letter_code
_entity_poly.pdbx_strand_id
1 'polypeptide(L)' 'MPIILQIVLSEVILIAIGVFLLWKPDLVWKLEHFLDVKGGEPTDFYTGNVRLLGTLMLVGAIVFPVIMLAMH' A
#
# COMPACT_ATOMS: atom_id res chain seq x y z
N MET A 1 -3.41 21.85 10.28
CA MET A 1 -1.98 21.59 10.00
C MET A 1 -1.62 22.25 8.67
N PRO A 2 -0.36 22.68 8.45
CA PRO A 2 0.05 23.22 7.16
C PRO A 2 -0.08 22.15 6.06
N ILE A 3 -0.61 22.54 4.88
CA ILE A 3 -0.94 21.62 3.77
C ILE A 3 0.27 20.79 3.31
N ILE A 4 1.45 21.41 3.27
CA ILE A 4 2.70 20.74 2.91
C ILE A 4 3.00 19.59 3.87
N LEU A 5 2.79 19.80 5.17
CA LEU A 5 3.03 18.76 6.18
C LEU A 5 2.02 17.62 6.06
N GLN A 6 0.77 17.91 5.68
CA GLN A 6 -0.22 16.87 5.41
C GLN A 6 0.17 16.02 4.20
N ILE A 7 0.59 16.66 3.10
CA ILE A 7 1.04 15.96 1.88
C ILE A 7 2.22 15.03 2.20
N VAL A 8 3.26 15.55 2.87
CA VAL A 8 4.46 14.77 3.21
C VAL A 8 4.11 13.58 4.10
N LEU A 9 3.24 13.75 5.09
CA LEU A 9 2.81 12.63 5.95
C LEU A 9 2.05 11.57 5.15
N SER A 10 1.14 11.98 4.26
CA SER A 10 0.41 11.06 3.39
C SER A 10 1.33 10.29 2.43
N GLU A 11 2.33 10.94 1.85
CA GLU A 11 3.32 10.31 0.97
C GLU A 11 4.15 9.25 1.70
N VAL A 12 4.66 9.58 2.89
CA VAL A 12 5.43 8.63 3.72
C VAL A 12 4.60 7.38 4.00
N ILE A 13 3.31 7.54 4.33
CA ILE A 13 2.40 6.43 4.59
C ILE A 13 2.15 5.61 3.31
N LEU A 14 1.81 6.26 2.19
CA LEU A 14 1.53 5.59 0.93
C LEU A 14 2.73 4.80 0.42
N ILE A 15 3.93 5.38 0.49
CA ILE A 15 5.17 4.73 0.10
C ILE A 15 5.48 3.55 1.04
N ALA A 16 5.38 3.76 2.36
CA ALA A 16 5.65 2.70 3.32
C ALA A 16 4.73 1.49 3.10
N ILE A 17 3.42 1.71 2.90
CA ILE A 17 2.48 0.63 2.66
C ILE A 17 2.71 0.01 1.28
N GLY A 18 2.89 0.80 0.23
CA GLY A 18 3.14 0.30 -1.13
C GLY A 18 4.39 -0.59 -1.20
N VAL A 19 5.49 -0.17 -0.57
CA VAL A 19 6.71 -0.97 -0.46
C VAL A 19 6.47 -2.23 0.37
N PHE A 20 5.76 -2.13 1.49
CA PHE A 20 5.46 -3.29 2.34
C PHE A 20 4.66 -4.37 1.59
N LEU A 21 3.63 -3.97 0.84
CA LEU A 21 2.81 -4.87 0.02
C LEU A 21 3.63 -5.60 -1.04
N LEU A 22 4.61 -4.92 -1.66
CA LEU A 22 5.51 -5.52 -2.65
C LEU A 22 6.54 -6.47 -2.02
N TRP A 23 7.11 -6.08 -0.88
CA TRP A 23 8.21 -6.82 -0.25
C TRP A 23 7.76 -8.03 0.56
N LYS A 24 6.60 -7.94 1.22
CA LYS A 24 6.11 -8.97 2.16
C LYS A 24 4.64 -9.34 1.95
N PRO A 25 4.24 -9.77 0.73
CA PRO A 25 2.86 -10.20 0.47
C PRO A 25 2.42 -11.37 1.37
N ASP A 26 3.36 -12.25 1.76
CA ASP A 26 3.08 -13.36 2.67
C ASP A 26 2.68 -12.89 4.08
N LEU A 27 3.22 -11.77 4.54
CA LEU A 27 2.83 -11.19 5.83
C LEU A 27 1.44 -10.60 5.76
N VAL A 28 1.10 -9.94 4.64
CA VAL A 28 -0.24 -9.42 4.38
C VAL A 28 -1.24 -10.57 4.39
N TRP A 29 -0.91 -11.67 3.70
CA TRP A 29 -1.73 -12.88 3.69
C TRP A 29 -1.96 -13.43 5.10
N LYS A 30 -0.89 -13.59 5.88
CA LYS A 30 -0.97 -14.07 7.26
C LYS A 30 -1.81 -13.17 8.15
N LEU A 31 -1.77 -11.86 7.95
CA LEU A 31 -2.59 -10.90 8.70
C LEU A 31 -4.08 -11.03 8.34
N GLU A 32 -4.39 -11.09 7.06
CA GLU A 32 -5.78 -11.22 6.57
C GLU A 32 -6.41 -12.54 7.00
N HIS A 33 -5.62 -13.62 6.98
CA HIS A 33 -6.11 -14.97 7.18
C HIS A 33 -5.82 -15.53 8.59
N PHE A 34 -5.31 -14.69 9.50
CA PHE A 34 -4.86 -15.10 10.84
C PHE A 34 -5.94 -15.82 11.65
N LEU A 35 -7.19 -15.40 11.51
CA LEU A 35 -8.34 -15.92 12.26
C LEU A 35 -9.17 -16.95 11.47
N ASP A 36 -8.99 -17.00 10.15
CA ASP A 36 -9.91 -17.69 9.24
C ASP A 36 -9.36 -19.02 8.73
N VAL A 37 -8.04 -19.17 8.61
CA VAL A 37 -7.40 -20.42 8.17
C VAL A 37 -6.09 -20.71 8.92
N LYS A 38 -5.91 -21.98 9.31
CA LYS A 38 -4.65 -22.46 9.90
C LYS A 38 -3.78 -23.13 8.84
N GLY A 39 -2.72 -22.46 8.41
CA GLY A 39 -1.55 -23.10 7.79
C GLY A 39 -1.59 -23.33 6.27
N GLY A 40 -2.12 -22.38 5.50
CA GLY A 40 -1.97 -22.36 4.02
C GLY A 40 -0.81 -21.47 3.56
N GLU A 41 -0.42 -21.60 2.29
CA GLU A 41 0.42 -20.61 1.59
C GLU A 41 -0.47 -19.69 0.73
N PRO A 42 -0.11 -18.40 0.54
CA PRO A 42 -0.83 -17.53 -0.38
C PRO A 42 -0.78 -18.10 -1.80
N THR A 43 -1.89 -18.01 -2.52
CA THR A 43 -1.92 -18.38 -3.93
C THR A 43 -1.15 -17.37 -4.78
N ASP A 44 -0.65 -17.78 -5.94
CA ASP A 44 0.00 -16.87 -6.90
C ASP A 44 -0.93 -15.72 -7.32
N PHE A 45 -2.23 -16.00 -7.43
CA PHE A 45 -3.24 -14.98 -7.73
C PHE A 45 -3.35 -13.94 -6.62
N TYR A 46 -3.38 -14.38 -5.35
CA TYR A 46 -3.37 -13.47 -4.20
C TYR A 46 -2.10 -12.62 -4.18
N THR A 47 -0.93 -13.25 -4.31
CA THR A 47 0.37 -12.56 -4.31
C THR A 47 0.46 -11.55 -5.46
N GLY A 48 -0.05 -11.91 -6.64
CA GLY A 48 -0.15 -11.00 -7.78
C GLY A 48 -1.03 -9.78 -7.49
N ASN A 49 -2.20 -9.98 -6.88
CA ASN A 49 -3.10 -8.89 -6.53
C ASN A 49 -2.55 -7.96 -5.44
N VAL A 50 -1.91 -8.52 -4.40
CA VAL A 50 -1.25 -7.71 -3.35
C VAL A 50 -0.13 -6.87 -3.94
N ARG A 51 0.67 -7.45 -4.85
CA ARG A 51 1.72 -6.69 -5.55
C ARG A 51 1.14 -5.63 -6.47
N LEU A 52 0.09 -5.93 -7.22
CA LEU A 52 -0.62 -4.95 -8.05
C LEU A 52 -1.15 -3.79 -7.20
N LEU A 53 -1.77 -4.08 -6.06
CA LEU A 53 -2.22 -3.06 -5.11
C LEU A 53 -1.05 -2.21 -4.63
N GLY A 54 0.05 -2.83 -4.22
CA GLY A 54 1.28 -2.12 -3.83
C GLY A 54 1.81 -1.20 -4.93
N THR A 55 1.85 -1.66 -6.18
CA THR A 55 2.23 -0.85 -7.34
C THR A 55 1.29 0.33 -7.55
N LEU A 56 -0.03 0.12 -7.52
CA LEU A 56 -1.02 1.19 -7.64
C LEU A 56 -0.87 2.23 -6.53
N MET A 57 -0.55 1.78 -5.32
CA MET A 57 -0.31 2.66 -4.17
C MET A 57 0.92 3.55 -4.37
N LEU A 58 2.01 3.01 -4.93
CA LEU A 58 3.21 3.78 -5.28
C LEU A 58 2.97 4.75 -6.45
N VAL A 59 2.18 4.35 -7.46
CA VAL A 59 1.75 5.28 -8.52
C VAL A 59 0.90 6.40 -7.92
N GLY A 60 -0.01 6.06 -7.01
CA GLY A 60 -0.80 7.03 -6.25
C GLY A 60 0.06 8.01 -5.47
N ALA A 61 1.16 7.56 -4.86
CA ALA A 61 2.09 8.43 -4.14
C ALA A 61 2.73 9.51 -5.03
N ILE A 62 2.86 9.27 -6.34
CA ILE A 62 3.38 10.26 -7.30
C ILE A 62 2.28 11.23 -7.73
N VAL A 63 1.06 10.74 -7.96
CA VAL A 63 -0.04 11.53 -8.51
C VAL A 63 -0.75 12.37 -7.44
N PHE A 64 -0.90 11.83 -6.24
CA PHE A 64 -1.58 12.46 -5.11
C PHE A 64 -1.08 13.88 -4.74
N PRO A 65 0.24 14.13 -4.57
CA PRO A 65 0.73 15.47 -4.25
C PRO A 65 0.40 16.50 -5.34
N VAL A 66 0.46 16.10 -6.62
CA VAL A 66 0.14 16.97 -7.76
C VAL A 66 -1.33 17.39 -7.71
N ILE A 67 -2.24 16.43 -7.46
CA ILE A 67 -3.67 16.72 -7.32
C ILE A 67 -3.93 17.65 -6.14
N MET A 68 -3.34 17.34 -4.98
CA MET A 68 -3.53 18.15 -3.76
C MET A 68 -3.03 19.58 -3.93
N LEU A 69 -1.91 19.79 -4.62
CA LEU A 69 -1.40 21.14 -4.92
C LEU A 69 -2.23 21.89 -5.96
N ALA A 70 -2.86 21.18 -6.91
CA ALA A 70 -3.70 21.80 -7.94
C ALA A 70 -5.08 22.23 -7.43
N MET A 71 -5.60 21.57 -6.38
CA MET A 71 -6.92 21.86 -5.82
C MET A 71 -6.91 22.90 -4.69
N HIS A 72 -5.73 23.34 -4.26
CA HIS A 72 -5.56 24.14 -3.04
C HIS A 72 -4.93 25.50 -3.32
#